data_AF-A0A9E3C929-F1
#
_entry.id   AF-A0A9E3C929-F1
#
_cell.length_a   1.000
_cell.length_b   1.000
_cell.length_c   1.000
_cell.angle_alpha   90.00
_cell.angle_beta   90.00
_cell.angle_gamma   90.00
#
_symmetry.space_group_name_H-M   'P 1'
#
loop_
_entity.id
_entity.type
_entity.pdbx_description
1 polymer ?
#
loop_
_entity_poly.entity_id
_entity_poly.type
_entity_poly.pdbx_seq_one_letter_code
_entity_poly.pdbx_strand_id
1 'polypeptide(L)' 'MTAVSHWCSVRLIDADGDPVATLRLTGVGRPDLHAVDWLARVRLDAVRRGQGVEIAAICDELVELVRLSGLCSGELER' A
#
# COMPACT_ATOMS: atom_id res chain seq x y z
N MET A 1 0.18 -22.12 -15.70
CA MET A 1 1.05 -21.28 -14.86
C MET A 1 0.34 -19.96 -14.63
N THR A 2 -0.10 -19.69 -13.41
CA THR A 2 -0.76 -18.42 -13.09
C THR A 2 0.30 -17.36 -12.87
N ALA A 3 0.28 -16.30 -13.67
CA ALA A 3 1.24 -15.22 -13.57
C ALA A 3 1.04 -14.46 -12.26
N VAL A 4 2.15 -14.21 -11.54
CA VAL A 4 2.15 -13.33 -10.37
C VAL A 4 2.29 -11.89 -10.87
N SER A 5 1.31 -11.07 -10.57
CA SER A 5 1.28 -9.65 -10.87
C SER A 5 1.81 -8.85 -9.69
N HIS A 6 2.56 -7.79 -9.99
CA HIS A 6 2.88 -6.76 -9.01
C HIS A 6 1.70 -5.78 -8.94
N TRP A 7 1.18 -5.55 -7.73
CA TRP A 7 0.03 -4.67 -7.53
C TRP A 7 0.43 -3.32 -6.95
N CYS A 8 1.38 -3.29 -5.99
CA CYS A 8 1.99 -2.04 -5.52
C CYS A 8 3.28 -2.29 -4.72
N SER A 9 4.03 -1.21 -4.49
CA SER A 9 5.11 -1.14 -3.51
C SER A 9 4.73 -0.19 -2.39
N VAL A 10 5.08 -0.53 -1.16
CA VAL A 10 4.81 0.28 0.03
C VAL A 10 6.13 0.61 0.70
N ARG A 11 6.45 1.90 0.82
CA ARG A 11 7.62 2.38 1.55
C ARG A 11 7.18 2.82 2.94
N LEU A 12 7.86 2.32 3.96
CA LEU A 12 7.77 2.82 5.32
C LEU A 12 8.82 3.90 5.49
N ILE A 13 8.41 5.06 5.98
CA ILE A 13 9.30 6.19 6.25
C ILE A 13 9.31 6.51 7.74
N ASP A 14 10.43 6.95 8.27
CA ASP A 14 10.50 7.46 9.65
C ASP A 14 9.98 8.90 9.76
N ALA A 15 10.17 9.51 10.93
CA ALA A 15 9.72 10.88 11.21
C ALA A 15 10.48 11.95 10.40
N ASP A 16 11.70 11.65 9.95
CA ASP A 16 12.52 12.53 9.13
C ASP A 16 12.23 12.35 7.62
N GLY A 17 11.40 11.37 7.27
CA GLY A 17 11.04 11.02 5.90
C GLY A 17 11.99 10.03 5.25
N ASP A 18 12.93 9.46 6.01
CA ASP A 18 13.91 8.52 5.49
C ASP A 18 13.30 7.12 5.34
N PRO A 19 13.62 6.39 4.24
CA PRO A 19 13.05 5.08 3.99
C PRO A 19 13.60 4.03 4.97
N VAL A 20 12.71 3.44 5.76
CA VAL A 20 13.04 2.37 6.71
C VAL A 20 12.93 0.99 6.07
N ALA A 21 11.89 0.78 5.25
CA ALA A 21 11.65 -0.49 4.58
C ALA A 21 10.81 -0.31 3.31
N THR A 22 10.95 -1.27 2.39
CA THR A 22 10.07 -1.38 1.22
C THR A 22 9.42 -2.76 1.20
N LEU A 23 8.09 -2.78 1.20
CA LEU A 23 7.26 -3.97 1.08
C LEU A 23 6.68 -4.02 -0.34
N ARG A 24 6.50 -5.22 -0.89
CA ARG A 24 5.86 -5.41 -2.20
C ARG A 24 4.60 -6.22 -2.01
N LEU A 25 3.51 -5.73 -2.57
CA LEU A 25 2.27 -6.48 -2.65
C LEU A 25 2.16 -7.07 -4.05
N THR A 26 2.19 -8.39 -4.11
CA THR A 26 2.05 -9.17 -5.33
C THR A 26 0.95 -10.22 -5.12
N GLY A 27 0.34 -10.64 -6.22
CA GLY A 27 -0.72 -11.62 -6.17
C GLY A 27 -1.02 -12.20 -7.53
N VAL A 28 -1.97 -13.13 -7.58
CA VAL A 28 -2.36 -13.79 -8.82
C VAL A 28 -3.68 -13.18 -9.29
N GLY A 29 -3.72 -12.71 -10.54
CA GLY A 29 -4.91 -12.08 -11.11
C GLY A 29 -5.12 -10.64 -10.61
N ARG A 30 -6.39 -10.27 -10.42
CA ARG A 30 -6.79 -8.92 -10.00
C ARG A 30 -6.72 -8.79 -8.46
N PRO A 31 -6.34 -7.61 -7.95
CA PRO A 31 -6.42 -7.33 -6.53
C PRO A 31 -7.87 -7.43 -6.03
N ASP A 32 -8.03 -7.84 -4.77
CA ASP A 32 -9.31 -8.01 -4.11
C ASP A 32 -9.27 -7.37 -2.70
N LEU A 33 -10.28 -7.67 -1.87
CA LEU A 33 -10.34 -7.13 -0.50
C LEU A 33 -9.21 -7.62 0.41
N HIS A 34 -8.54 -8.75 0.10
CA HIS A 34 -7.36 -9.16 0.85
C HIS A 34 -6.16 -8.24 0.57
N ALA A 35 -6.02 -7.73 -0.65
CA ALA A 35 -5.02 -6.72 -0.97
C ALA A 35 -5.24 -5.43 -0.16
N VAL A 36 -6.49 -5.01 -0.03
CA VAL A 36 -6.91 -3.84 0.76
C VAL A 36 -6.66 -4.06 2.27
N ASP A 37 -7.06 -5.21 2.81
CA ASP A 37 -6.82 -5.56 4.23
C ASP A 37 -5.32 -5.58 4.55
N TRP A 38 -4.50 -6.11 3.64
CA TRP A 38 -3.05 -6.10 3.80
C TRP A 38 -2.50 -4.65 3.88
N LEU A 39 -2.92 -3.77 2.98
CA LEU A 39 -2.53 -2.35 3.01
C LEU A 39 -2.99 -1.64 4.29
N ALA A 40 -4.22 -1.92 4.74
CA ALA A 40 -4.75 -1.36 5.98
C ALA A 40 -3.91 -1.78 7.20
N ARG A 41 -3.52 -3.06 7.27
CA ARG A 41 -2.67 -3.57 8.33
C ARG A 41 -1.28 -2.94 8.32
N VAL A 42 -0.66 -2.81 7.15
CA VAL A 42 0.65 -2.16 7.02
C VAL A 42 0.58 -0.70 7.48
N ARG A 43 -0.46 0.05 7.06
CA ARG A 43 -0.67 1.43 7.51
C ARG A 43 -0.86 1.53 9.02
N LEU A 44 -1.70 0.68 9.59
CA LEU A 44 -1.95 0.64 11.04
C LEU A 44 -0.68 0.33 11.83
N ASP A 45 0.10 -0.62 11.34
CA ASP A 45 1.36 -1.04 11.95
C ASP A 45 2.45 0.04 11.87
N ALA A 46 2.52 0.77 10.78
CA ALA A 46 3.43 1.91 10.62
C ALA A 46 3.04 3.05 11.59
N VAL A 47 1.76 3.44 11.64
CA VAL A 47 1.26 4.50 12.53
C VAL A 47 1.55 4.16 13.99
N ARG A 48 1.34 2.91 14.41
CA ARG A 48 1.67 2.45 15.78
C ARG A 48 3.16 2.58 16.14
N ARG A 49 4.03 2.60 15.14
CA ARG A 49 5.49 2.75 15.30
C ARG A 49 5.95 4.21 15.09
N GLY A 50 5.02 5.15 14.86
CA GLY A 50 5.36 6.53 14.53
C GLY A 50 5.96 6.69 13.13
N GLN A 51 5.68 5.76 12.22
CA GLN A 51 6.18 5.75 10.84
C GLN A 51 5.10 6.21 9.86
N GLY A 52 5.53 6.83 8.77
CA GLY A 52 4.69 7.14 7.60
C GLY A 52 4.65 5.98 6.61
N VAL A 53 3.69 6.04 5.68
CA VAL A 53 3.53 5.05 4.61
C VAL A 53 3.32 5.74 3.27
N GLU A 54 4.18 5.42 2.30
CA GLU A 54 4.00 5.83 0.91
C GLU A 54 3.68 4.63 0.03
N ILE A 55 2.66 4.74 -0.81
CA ILE A 55 2.32 3.71 -1.81
C ILE A 55 2.82 4.17 -3.17
N ALA A 56 3.59 3.32 -3.85
CA ALA A 56 4.17 3.59 -5.16
C ALA A 56 3.87 2.43 -6.13
N ALA A 57 3.93 2.73 -7.44
CA ALA A 57 3.71 1.75 -8.50
C ALA A 57 2.42 0.92 -8.31
N ILE A 58 1.34 1.58 -7.89
CA ILE A 58 0.03 0.96 -7.69
C ILE A 58 -0.65 0.72 -9.04
N CYS A 59 -1.21 -0.48 -9.24
CA CYS A 59 -1.98 -0.81 -10.45
C CYS A 59 -3.39 -0.22 -10.39
N ASP A 60 -3.99 0.03 -11.56
CA ASP A 60 -5.26 0.75 -11.69
C ASP A 60 -6.41 0.09 -10.90
N GLU A 61 -6.50 -1.24 -10.93
CA GLU A 61 -7.54 -1.96 -10.20
C GLU A 61 -7.41 -1.80 -8.68
N LEU A 62 -6.19 -1.72 -8.15
CA LEU A 62 -5.96 -1.52 -6.72
C LEU A 62 -6.23 -0.06 -6.32
N VAL A 63 -5.96 0.92 -7.20
CA VAL A 63 -6.30 2.33 -6.95
C VAL A 63 -7.79 2.50 -6.66
N GLU A 64 -8.65 1.86 -7.46
CA GLU A 64 -10.09 1.94 -7.27
C GLU A 64 -10.50 1.37 -5.92
N LEU A 65 -9.99 0.18 -5.56
CA LEU A 65 -10.30 -0.45 -4.28
C LEU A 65 -9.84 0.37 -3.08
N VAL A 66 -8.62 0.93 -3.11
CA VAL A 66 -8.06 1.74 -2.02
C VAL A 66 -8.81 3.07 -1.86
N ARG A 67 -9.30 3.65 -2.96
CA ARG A 67 -10.18 4.84 -2.93
C ARG A 67 -11.52 4.51 -2.29
N LEU A 68 -12.17 3.42 -2.72
CA LEU A 68 -13.46 2.99 -2.17
C LEU A 68 -13.37 2.62 -0.69
N SER A 69 -12.24 2.08 -0.24
CA SER A 69 -12.03 1.71 1.16
C SER A 69 -11.65 2.88 2.07
N GLY A 70 -11.48 4.10 1.52
CA GLY A 70 -11.03 5.26 2.29
C GLY A 70 -9.57 5.20 2.76
N LEU A 71 -8.78 4.23 2.27
CA LEU A 71 -7.36 4.10 2.64
C LEU A 71 -6.49 5.19 2.01
N CYS A 72 -6.98 5.90 0.99
CA CYS A 72 -6.33 7.08 0.39
C CYS A 72 -6.64 8.41 1.08
N SER A 73 -7.40 8.42 2.18
CA SER A 73 -7.73 9.68 2.86
C SER A 73 -6.48 10.27 3.53
N GLY A 74 -5.83 11.25 2.87
CA GLY A 74 -4.84 12.14 3.49
C GLY A 74 -3.71 12.69 2.60
N GLU A 75 -3.10 11.89 1.71
CA GLU A 75 -1.73 12.19 1.23
C GLU A 75 -1.46 11.74 -0.22
N LEU A 76 -2.29 12.14 -1.18
CA LEU A 76 -2.00 12.00 -2.63
C LEU A 76 -2.13 13.33 -3.40
N GLU A 77 -2.03 14.46 -2.69
CA GLU A 77 -2.09 15.82 -3.28
C GLU A 77 -0.85 16.67 -2.98
N ARG A 78 0.34 16.08 -2.87
CA ARG A 78 1.58 16.85 -2.92
C ARG A 78 2.52 16.35 -3.99
#